data_AF-A0A968HKQ0-F1
#
_entry.id   AF-A0A968HKQ0-F1
#
_cell.length_a   1.000
_cell.length_b   1.000
_cell.length_c   1.000
_cell.angle_alpha   90.00
_cell.angle_beta   90.00
_cell.angle_gamma   90.00
#
_symmetry.space_group_name_H-M   'P 1'
#
loop_
_entity.id
_entity.type
_entity.pdbx_description
1 polymer ?
#
loop_
_entity_poly.entity_id
_entity_poly.type
_entity_poly.pdbx_seq_one_letter_code
_entity_poly.pdbx_strand_id
1 'polypeptide(L)'
;MFGSSSPSSTMPLEAGKTYEWSVAIVCNPSERTEDWVATGRVRRATLTAAQAEQLQQVSDLEKAAFYARSGIWFEAADTLVTLRLSDPENYTLAAVWEDFLKSESVNLAAIAQTALIDCYQEE
;
A
#
# COMPACT_ATOMS: atom_id res chain seq x y z
N MET A 1 -29.58 -21.01 22.16
CA MET A 1 -28.16 -21.44 22.14
C MET A 1 -27.55 -20.83 20.89
N PHE A 2 -26.96 -19.63 21.01
CA PHE A 2 -26.35 -18.92 19.88
C PHE A 2 -24.91 -19.40 19.75
N GLY A 3 -24.63 -20.12 18.67
CA GLY A 3 -23.30 -20.60 18.34
C GLY A 3 -22.40 -19.42 17.98
N SER A 4 -21.41 -19.15 18.83
CA SER A 4 -20.30 -18.24 18.56
C SER A 4 -19.47 -18.78 17.40
N SER A 5 -19.59 -18.20 16.20
CA SER A 5 -18.65 -18.48 15.11
C SER A 5 -17.32 -17.77 15.40
N SER A 6 -16.34 -18.50 15.94
CA SER A 6 -14.94 -18.08 16.06
C SER A 6 -14.24 -18.10 14.69
N PRO A 7 -13.14 -17.36 14.49
CA PRO A 7 -12.92 -16.49 13.34
C PRO A 7 -12.56 -17.26 12.07
N SER A 8 -12.94 -16.66 10.93
CA SER A 8 -12.56 -17.07 9.59
C SER A 8 -11.06 -17.38 9.50
N SER A 9 -10.71 -18.60 9.11
CA SER A 9 -9.36 -18.95 8.68
C SER A 9 -9.02 -18.09 7.46
N THR A 10 -8.25 -17.01 7.66
CA THR A 10 -7.73 -16.20 6.56
C THR A 10 -6.53 -16.94 5.98
N MET A 11 -6.72 -17.57 4.82
CA MET A 11 -5.60 -18.14 4.08
C MET A 11 -4.71 -17.00 3.55
N PRO A 12 -3.41 -16.96 3.88
CA PRO A 12 -2.52 -15.92 3.39
C PRO A 12 -2.32 -16.03 1.87
N LEU A 13 -2.05 -14.90 1.22
CA LEU A 13 -1.68 -14.88 -0.20
C LEU A 13 -0.36 -15.61 -0.42
N GLU A 14 -0.34 -16.51 -1.40
CA GLU A 14 0.84 -17.25 -1.78
C GLU A 14 1.80 -16.38 -2.58
N ALA A 15 3.10 -16.62 -2.38
CA ALA A 15 4.15 -15.96 -3.13
C ALA A 15 4.03 -16.22 -4.65
N GLY A 16 4.22 -15.17 -5.44
CA GLY A 16 4.27 -15.28 -6.90
C GLY A 16 2.91 -15.48 -7.59
N LYS A 17 1.83 -15.74 -6.84
CA LYS A 17 0.46 -15.82 -7.39
C LYS A 17 -0.16 -14.43 -7.50
N THR A 18 -0.74 -14.14 -8.67
CA THR A 18 -1.53 -12.94 -8.89
C THR A 18 -2.98 -13.21 -8.49
N TYR A 19 -3.51 -12.37 -7.62
CA TYR A 19 -4.90 -12.38 -7.17
C TYR A 19 -5.60 -11.14 -7.69
N GLU A 20 -6.90 -11.25 -7.95
CA GLU A 20 -7.76 -10.12 -8.31
C GLU A 20 -8.67 -9.80 -7.15
N TRP A 21 -8.89 -8.52 -6.90
CA TRP A 21 -9.83 -8.04 -5.89
C TRP A 21 -10.82 -7.07 -6.53
N SER A 22 -12.01 -7.00 -5.94
CA SER A 22 -13.01 -6.00 -6.28
C SER A 22 -13.72 -5.53 -5.02
N VAL A 23 -14.06 -4.25 -5.00
CA VAL A 23 -14.85 -3.60 -3.95
C VAL A 23 -15.97 -2.83 -4.64
N ALA A 24 -17.20 -2.99 -4.17
CA ALA A 24 -18.37 -2.33 -4.73
C ALA A 24 -19.08 -1.52 -3.64
N ILE A 25 -19.43 -0.27 -3.97
CA ILE A 25 -20.38 0.51 -3.17
C ILE A 25 -21.77 0.26 -3.76
N VAL A 26 -22.64 -0.38 -2.97
CA VAL A 26 -24.00 -0.74 -3.37
C VAL A 26 -24.97 0.31 -2.87
N CYS A 27 -25.40 1.20 -3.76
CA CYS A 27 -26.38 2.24 -3.43
C CYS A 27 -27.81 1.71 -3.50
N ASN A 28 -28.13 0.84 -4.47
CA ASN A 28 -29.43 0.21 -4.63
C ASN A 28 -29.29 -1.32 -4.65
N PRO A 29 -29.62 -2.03 -3.54
CA PRO A 29 -29.51 -3.48 -3.48
C PRO A 29 -30.39 -4.23 -4.49
N SER A 30 -31.47 -3.61 -4.98
CA SER A 30 -32.39 -4.21 -5.95
C SER A 30 -31.93 -4.03 -7.41
N GLU A 31 -31.01 -3.11 -7.67
CA GLU A 31 -30.50 -2.81 -9.02
C GLU A 31 -29.01 -2.46 -8.96
N ARG A 32 -28.16 -3.47 -9.19
CA ARG A 32 -26.71 -3.39 -8.94
C ARG A 32 -25.87 -3.06 -10.17
N THR A 33 -26.50 -2.80 -11.32
CA THR A 33 -25.83 -2.43 -12.57
C THR A 33 -25.14 -1.06 -12.50
N GLU A 34 -25.54 -0.23 -11.54
CA GLU A 34 -24.97 1.10 -11.30
C GLU A 34 -24.04 1.14 -10.07
N ASP A 35 -23.65 -0.03 -9.55
CA ASP A 35 -22.70 -0.12 -8.44
C ASP A 35 -21.36 0.54 -8.84
N TRP A 36 -20.80 1.31 -7.92
CA TRP A 36 -19.47 1.89 -8.11
C TRP A 36 -18.45 0.82 -7.71
N VAL A 37 -17.77 0.25 -8.71
CA VAL A 37 -16.84 -0.87 -8.50
C VAL A 37 -15.40 -0.44 -8.73
N ALA A 38 -14.56 -0.63 -7.73
CA ALA A 38 -13.11 -0.59 -7.86
C ALA A 38 -12.58 -2.02 -7.99
N THR A 39 -11.61 -2.24 -8.86
CA THR A 39 -10.95 -3.54 -9.04
C THR A 39 -9.44 -3.37 -9.06
N GLY A 40 -8.72 -4.44 -8.80
CA GLY A 40 -7.27 -4.43 -8.87
C GLY A 40 -6.64 -5.80 -8.79
N ARG A 41 -5.31 -5.80 -8.87
CA ARG A 41 -4.47 -7.01 -8.77
C ARG A 41 -3.50 -6.87 -7.61
N VAL A 42 -3.25 -7.96 -6.92
CA VAL A 42 -2.25 -8.06 -5.86
C VAL A 42 -1.42 -9.32 -6.07
N ARG A 43 -0.12 -9.21 -5.85
CA ARG A 43 0.80 -10.35 -5.88
C ARG A 43 1.80 -10.20 -4.76
N ARG A 44 1.94 -11.23 -3.93
CA ARG A 44 2.95 -11.26 -2.90
C ARG A 44 4.34 -11.47 -3.53
N ALA A 45 5.19 -10.45 -3.44
CA ALA A 45 6.58 -10.53 -3.86
C ALA A 45 7.41 -11.37 -2.88
N THR A 46 8.52 -11.93 -3.37
CA THR A 46 9.51 -12.64 -2.55
C THR A 46 10.88 -12.02 -2.77
N LEU A 47 11.55 -11.71 -1.69
CA LEU A 47 12.96 -11.31 -1.71
C LEU A 47 13.85 -12.55 -1.61
N THR A 48 15.00 -12.52 -2.27
CA THR A 48 16.06 -13.50 -2.01
C THR A 48 16.69 -13.23 -0.64
N ALA A 49 17.37 -14.24 -0.07
CA ALA A 49 18.08 -14.07 1.19
C ALA A 49 19.10 -12.91 1.13
N ALA A 50 19.82 -12.79 0.01
CA ALA A 50 20.79 -11.71 -0.21
C ALA A 50 20.12 -10.32 -0.28
N GLN A 51 18.95 -10.21 -0.92
CA GLN A 51 18.20 -8.96 -0.96
C GLN A 51 17.71 -8.57 0.44
N ALA A 52 17.19 -9.53 1.20
CA ALA A 52 16.73 -9.30 2.57
C ALA A 52 17.89 -8.85 3.48
N GLU A 53 19.06 -9.48 3.37
CA GLU A 53 20.26 -9.09 4.10
C GLU A 53 20.76 -7.69 3.71
N GLN A 54 20.82 -7.39 2.41
CA GLN A 54 21.18 -6.05 1.93
C GLN A 54 20.24 -4.98 2.50
N LEU A 55 18.93 -5.24 2.51
CA LEU A 55 17.95 -4.29 3.03
C LEU A 55 18.12 -4.02 4.53
N GLN A 56 18.73 -4.91 5.30
CA GLN A 56 19.02 -4.67 6.73
C GLN A 56 20.17 -3.67 6.96
N GLN A 57 21.00 -3.43 5.94
CA GLN A 57 22.23 -2.63 6.06
C GLN A 57 22.10 -1.22 5.49
N VAL A 58 20.94 -0.88 4.91
CA VAL A 58 20.71 0.41 4.24
C VAL A 58 19.67 1.24 5.00
N SER A 59 19.70 2.56 4.77
CA SER A 59 18.70 3.48 5.32
C SER A 59 17.30 3.18 4.80
N ASP A 60 16.27 3.62 5.52
CA ASP A 60 14.87 3.39 5.10
C ASP A 60 14.55 4.07 3.77
N LEU A 61 15.16 5.22 3.47
CA LEU A 61 15.01 5.86 2.17
C LEU A 61 15.62 5.00 1.04
N GLU A 62 16.76 4.35 1.29
CA GLU A 62 17.36 3.40 0.34
C GLU A 62 16.51 2.13 0.21
N LYS A 63 15.86 1.65 1.28
CA LYS A 63 14.88 0.54 1.20
C LYS A 63 13.70 0.93 0.32
N ALA A 64 13.10 2.09 0.53
CA ALA A 64 12.03 2.62 -0.32
C ALA A 64 12.45 2.68 -1.80
N ALA A 65 13.64 3.19 -2.09
CA ALA A 65 14.18 3.23 -3.44
C ALA A 65 14.38 1.83 -4.04
N PHE A 66 14.86 0.86 -3.26
CA PHE A 66 14.99 -0.53 -3.70
C PHE A 66 13.63 -1.15 -4.05
N TYR A 67 12.62 -0.98 -3.18
CA TYR A 67 11.29 -1.50 -3.41
C TYR A 67 10.64 -0.90 -4.66
N ALA A 68 10.73 0.42 -4.83
CA ALA A 68 10.20 1.12 -5.99
C ALA A 68 10.84 0.61 -7.30
N ARG A 69 12.18 0.47 -7.34
CA ARG A 69 12.91 -0.06 -8.50
C ARG A 69 12.59 -1.52 -8.79
N SER A 70 12.21 -2.28 -7.77
CA SER A 70 11.83 -3.70 -7.88
C SER A 70 10.35 -3.89 -8.25
N GLY A 71 9.58 -2.80 -8.44
CA GLY A 71 8.14 -2.86 -8.70
C GLY A 71 7.30 -3.26 -7.48
N ILE A 72 7.90 -3.24 -6.29
CA ILE A 72 7.28 -3.53 -4.99
C ILE A 72 6.74 -2.20 -4.44
N TRP A 73 5.76 -1.62 -5.13
CA TRP A 73 5.34 -0.23 -4.92
C TRP A 73 4.65 -0.02 -3.56
N PHE A 74 3.96 -1.02 -3.03
CA PHE A 74 3.23 -0.89 -1.77
C PHE A 74 4.19 -0.71 -0.59
N GLU A 75 5.23 -1.55 -0.50
CA GLU A 75 6.27 -1.44 0.53
C GLU A 75 7.12 -0.17 0.36
N ALA A 76 7.31 0.30 -0.88
CA ALA A 76 7.93 1.61 -1.12
C ALA A 76 7.07 2.75 -0.56
N ALA A 77 5.76 2.73 -0.84
CA ALA A 77 4.81 3.73 -0.33
C ALA A 77 4.74 3.72 1.19
N ASP A 78 4.65 2.54 1.81
CA ASP A 78 4.60 2.33 3.26
C ASP A 78 5.87 2.87 3.97
N THR A 79 7.03 2.61 3.38
CA THR A 79 8.29 3.13 3.91
C THR A 79 8.37 4.66 3.79
N LEU A 80 7.98 5.23 2.63
CA LEU A 80 8.02 6.67 2.41
C LEU A 80 7.02 7.44 3.26
N VAL A 81 5.79 6.92 3.44
CA VAL A 81 4.78 7.55 4.28
C VAL A 81 5.22 7.54 5.75
N THR A 82 5.82 6.42 6.22
CA THR A 82 6.38 6.33 7.57
C THR A 82 7.47 7.36 7.80
N LEU A 83 8.41 7.50 6.86
CA LEU A 83 9.46 8.51 6.92
C LEU A 83 8.88 9.92 6.97
N ARG A 84 7.90 10.22 6.12
CA ARG A 84 7.28 11.54 6.06
C ARG A 84 6.48 11.88 7.33
N LEU A 85 5.85 10.90 7.95
CA LEU A 85 5.18 11.08 9.25
C LEU A 85 6.18 11.28 10.39
N SER A 86 7.35 10.63 10.34
CA SER A 86 8.39 10.76 11.37
C SER A 86 9.15 12.09 11.33
N ASP A 87 9.25 12.71 10.16
CA ASP A 87 9.93 13.98 9.94
C ASP A 87 9.12 14.90 9.00
N PRO A 88 8.01 15.49 9.49
CA PRO A 88 7.05 16.21 8.65
C PRO A 88 7.60 17.50 8.01
N GLU A 89 8.64 18.10 8.60
CA GLU A 89 9.26 19.34 8.10
C GLU A 89 10.35 19.09 7.04
N ASN A 90 10.63 17.82 6.74
CA ASN A 90 11.63 17.44 5.76
C ASN A 90 11.11 17.58 4.32
N TYR A 91 11.38 18.73 3.72
CA TYR A 91 11.00 19.02 2.33
C TYR A 91 11.57 18.03 1.31
N THR A 92 12.71 17.39 1.60
CA THR A 92 13.27 16.37 0.71
C THR A 92 12.38 15.13 0.70
N LEU A 93 11.89 14.67 1.86
CA LEU A 93 10.95 13.54 1.94
C LEU A 93 9.61 13.88 1.30
N ALA A 94 9.13 15.13 1.45
CA ALA A 94 7.92 15.59 0.77
C ALA A 94 8.06 15.53 -0.76
N ALA A 95 9.20 15.97 -1.30
CA ALA A 95 9.47 15.91 -2.74
C ALA A 95 9.58 14.46 -3.26
N VAL A 96 10.29 13.59 -2.53
CA VAL A 96 10.42 12.17 -2.91
C VAL A 96 9.06 11.46 -2.91
N TRP A 97 8.21 11.74 -1.93
CA TRP A 97 6.84 11.22 -1.88
C TRP A 97 6.01 11.68 -3.09
N GLU A 98 6.09 12.97 -3.41
CA GLU A 98 5.37 13.55 -4.54
C GLU A 98 5.82 12.94 -5.87
N ASP A 99 7.13 12.82 -6.10
CA ASP A 99 7.71 12.19 -7.28
C ASP A 99 7.32 10.71 -7.39
N PHE A 100 7.34 9.98 -6.25
CA PHE A 100 6.92 8.59 -6.20
C PHE A 100 5.47 8.42 -6.65
N LEU A 101 4.54 9.21 -6.10
CA LEU A 101 3.12 9.12 -6.46
C LEU A 101 2.84 9.57 -7.90
N LYS A 102 3.62 10.52 -8.42
CA LYS A 102 3.50 10.98 -9.82
C LYS A 102 4.16 10.06 -10.83
N SER A 103 4.98 9.10 -10.39
CA SER A 103 5.65 8.17 -11.29
C SER A 103 4.65 7.39 -12.15
N GLU A 104 5.01 7.08 -13.39
CA GLU A 104 4.11 6.40 -14.34
C GLU A 104 3.61 5.04 -13.83
N SER A 105 4.41 4.35 -13.01
CA SER A 105 4.06 3.05 -12.44
C SER A 105 3.05 3.14 -11.29
N VAL A 106 3.03 4.25 -10.55
CA VAL A 106 2.12 4.46 -9.41
C VAL A 106 0.88 5.26 -9.83
N ASN A 107 1.08 6.34 -10.59
CA ASN A 107 0.03 7.15 -11.21
C ASN A 107 -1.06 7.64 -10.23
N LEU A 108 -0.62 8.15 -9.08
CA LEU A 108 -1.46 8.73 -8.02
C LEU A 108 -1.24 10.25 -7.87
N ALA A 109 -0.94 10.93 -8.97
CA ALA A 109 -0.65 12.36 -8.99
C ALA A 109 -1.76 13.23 -8.35
N ALA A 110 -3.02 12.80 -8.46
CA ALA A 110 -4.18 13.51 -7.92
C ALA A 110 -4.17 13.64 -6.38
N ILE A 111 -3.44 12.77 -5.68
CA ILE A 111 -3.33 12.78 -4.21
C ILE A 111 -1.93 13.11 -3.71
N ALA A 112 -1.00 13.48 -4.60
CA ALA A 112 0.41 13.63 -4.27
C ALA A 112 0.70 14.76 -3.27
N GLN A 113 -0.16 15.77 -3.24
CA GLN A 113 -0.07 16.95 -2.37
C GLN A 113 -1.10 16.93 -1.24
N THR A 114 -1.89 15.86 -1.12
CA THR A 114 -2.85 15.72 -0.02
C THR A 114 -2.11 15.57 1.31
N ALA A 115 -2.64 16.18 2.36
CA ALA A 115 -2.10 16.03 3.71
C ALA A 115 -2.15 14.55 4.13
N LEU A 116 -1.05 14.05 4.68
CA LEU A 116 -1.04 12.74 5.32
C LEU A 116 -1.78 12.86 6.65
N ILE A 117 -2.69 11.92 6.90
CA ILE A 117 -3.44 11.84 8.14
C ILE A 117 -2.78 10.75 8.98
N ASP A 118 -2.40 11.08 10.22
CA ASP A 118 -2.10 10.06 11.23
C ASP A 118 -3.44 9.56 11.78
N CYS A 119 -3.78 8.30 11.51
CA CYS A 119 -5.07 7.72 11.88
C CYS A 119 -5.25 7.53 13.40
N TYR A 120 -4.28 7.94 14.23
CA TYR A 120 -4.41 8.00 15.68
C TYR A 120 -4.73 9.43 16.17
N GLN A 121 -6.02 9.77 16.14
CA GLN A 121 -6.60 10.79 17.01
C GLN A 121 -7.73 10.11 17.78
N GLU A 122 -7.44 9.54 18.95
CA GLU A 122 -8.48 9.26 19.95
C GLU A 122 -8.91 10.61 20.54
N GLU A 123 -10.12 11.07 20.22
CA GLU A 123 -10.83 12.10 21.00
C GLU A 123 -11.48 11.50 22.25
#